data_AF-A0A6J2KUY2-F1
#
_entry.id   AF-A0A6J2KUY2-F1
#
_cell.length_a   1.000
_cell.length_b   1.000
_cell.length_c   1.000
_cell.angle_alpha   90.00
_cell.angle_beta   90.00
_cell.angle_gamma   90.00
#
_symmetry.space_group_name_H-M   'P 1'
#
loop_
_entity.id
_entity.type
_entity.pdbx_description
1 polymer ?
#
loop_
_entity_poly.entity_id
_entity_poly.type
_entity_poly.pdbx_seq_one_letter_code
_entity_poly.pdbx_strand_id
1 'polypeptide(L)'
;MAEANSASVGSSSEEKGPEGSSAESVPHSTTISRLKLLDTTVDTFLQKLVAAGSYQRFTDCYKRFYQLQPEMTQRIYDKFMTQLQTSVREEISDIKAEGNLEAVLNALDTIVEEGKDRKEPAWRPSGIPEKDLRSTLVPYFLQQRDALQRCVQKQEAENRQLADAVLAGRRQVEELQLQGQAQWQAWQALHRGQKELVAVLRESE
;
A
#
# COMPACT_ATOMS: atom_id res chain seq x y z
N MET A 1 -3.39 -47.14 -5.56
CA MET A 1 -4.14 -46.98 -6.82
C MET A 1 -3.81 -45.56 -7.30
N ALA A 2 -2.84 -45.34 -8.19
CA ALA A 2 -2.91 -45.50 -9.66
C ALA A 2 -4.08 -44.65 -10.23
N GLU A 3 -3.97 -43.70 -11.17
CA GLU A 3 -3.02 -43.39 -12.27
C GLU A 3 -3.09 -41.85 -12.53
N ALA A 4 -2.02 -41.08 -12.75
CA ALA A 4 -1.29 -40.84 -14.01
C ALA A 4 -2.17 -40.53 -15.25
N ASN A 5 -2.15 -39.28 -15.76
CA ASN A 5 -1.86 -39.08 -17.19
C ASN A 5 -1.32 -37.66 -17.50
N SER A 6 -0.40 -37.63 -18.45
CA SER A 6 0.49 -36.53 -18.86
C SER A 6 0.28 -36.17 -20.33
N ALA A 7 0.97 -35.10 -20.77
CA ALA A 7 1.32 -34.71 -22.16
C ALA A 7 0.26 -33.88 -22.91
N SER A 8 0.58 -32.91 -23.78
CA SER A 8 1.82 -32.27 -24.25
C SER A 8 1.43 -31.21 -25.31
N VAL A 9 2.37 -30.37 -25.73
CA VAL A 9 2.40 -29.53 -26.96
C VAL A 9 1.51 -28.29 -26.90
N GLY A 10 1.96 -27.04 -27.01
CA GLY A 10 3.11 -26.46 -27.73
C GLY A 10 2.56 -25.51 -28.78
N SER A 11 2.85 -24.20 -28.71
CA SER A 11 2.89 -23.32 -29.88
C SER A 11 3.49 -21.96 -29.51
N SER A 12 4.61 -21.64 -30.16
CA SER A 12 5.23 -20.32 -30.16
C SER A 12 4.60 -19.43 -31.24
N SER A 13 4.42 -18.16 -30.87
CA SER A 13 4.64 -16.92 -31.62
C SER A 13 4.42 -16.87 -33.15
N GLU A 14 3.48 -16.01 -33.56
CA GLU A 14 3.67 -14.74 -34.31
C GLU A 14 2.48 -14.48 -35.28
N GLU A 15 1.74 -13.38 -35.11
CA GLU A 15 1.32 -12.52 -36.23
C GLU A 15 0.83 -11.11 -35.77
N LYS A 16 1.73 -10.15 -35.97
CA LYS A 16 1.63 -8.76 -36.50
C LYS A 16 0.25 -8.07 -36.77
N GLY A 17 -0.06 -7.01 -35.98
CA GLY A 17 -0.66 -5.68 -36.32
C GLY A 17 -2.09 -5.60 -36.95
N PRO A 18 -2.75 -4.41 -37.05
CA PRO A 18 -2.34 -3.03 -36.70
C PRO A 18 -3.39 -2.22 -35.87
N GLU A 19 -3.00 -0.99 -35.51
CA GLU A 19 -3.82 0.22 -35.34
C GLU A 19 -5.02 0.27 -34.37
N GLY A 20 -4.92 1.23 -33.44
CA GLY A 20 -5.98 2.24 -33.27
C GLY A 20 -7.23 1.80 -32.51
N SER A 21 -7.20 1.98 -31.19
CA SER A 21 -8.41 2.45 -30.52
C SER A 21 -8.02 3.23 -29.27
N SER A 22 -8.04 4.56 -29.40
CA SER A 22 -8.24 5.46 -28.27
C SER A 22 -9.43 4.91 -27.48
N ALA A 23 -9.19 4.50 -26.24
CA ALA A 23 -10.26 4.27 -25.29
C ALA A 23 -10.87 5.63 -24.92
N GLU A 24 -11.78 6.07 -25.79
CA GLU A 24 -12.74 7.12 -25.54
C GLU A 24 -13.59 6.68 -24.33
N SER A 25 -13.28 7.24 -23.17
CA SER A 25 -14.07 7.03 -21.96
C SER A 25 -14.97 8.25 -21.77
N VAL A 26 -16.23 8.05 -22.18
CA VAL A 26 -17.50 8.41 -21.53
C VAL A 26 -17.56 9.81 -20.88
N PRO A 27 -18.58 10.64 -21.19
CA PRO A 27 -18.63 12.03 -20.75
C PRO A 27 -18.70 12.09 -19.23
N HIS A 28 -17.58 12.52 -18.64
CA HIS A 28 -17.51 12.90 -17.24
C HIS A 28 -18.67 13.86 -16.95
N SER A 29 -19.51 13.51 -15.96
CA SER A 29 -20.48 14.46 -15.41
C SER A 29 -19.72 15.76 -15.15
N THR A 30 -20.09 16.84 -15.81
CA THR A 30 -19.29 18.08 -15.83
C THR A 30 -19.44 18.79 -14.49
N THR A 31 -18.87 18.20 -13.43
CA THR A 31 -18.72 18.81 -12.13
C THR A 31 -17.84 20.04 -12.34
N ILE A 32 -18.35 21.22 -12.03
CA ILE A 32 -17.58 22.46 -12.15
C ILE A 32 -16.33 22.30 -11.29
N SER A 33 -15.14 22.45 -11.90
CA SER A 33 -13.86 22.36 -11.19
C SER A 33 -13.83 23.36 -10.03
N ARG A 34 -13.30 22.92 -8.88
CA ARG A 34 -13.20 23.76 -7.68
C ARG A 34 -12.37 25.02 -7.90
N LEU A 35 -11.37 24.95 -8.78
CA LEU A 35 -10.58 26.12 -9.17
C LEU A 35 -11.44 27.17 -9.88
N LYS A 36 -12.29 26.75 -10.83
CA LYS A 36 -13.22 27.65 -11.51
C LYS A 36 -14.25 28.24 -10.55
N LEU A 37 -14.68 27.46 -9.55
CA LEU A 37 -15.58 27.94 -8.51
C LEU A 37 -14.91 29.03 -7.65
N LEU A 38 -13.62 28.85 -7.31
CA LEU A 38 -12.83 29.86 -6.61
C LEU A 38 -12.74 31.15 -7.43
N ASP A 39 -12.36 31.05 -8.71
CA ASP A 39 -12.25 32.21 -9.61
C ASP A 39 -13.59 32.96 -9.73
N THR A 40 -14.68 32.21 -9.90
CA THR A 40 -16.05 32.77 -9.96
C THR A 40 -16.44 33.47 -8.65
N THR A 41 -16.03 32.92 -7.51
CA THR A 41 -16.30 33.51 -6.18
C THR A 41 -15.58 34.84 -6.01
N VAL A 42 -14.32 34.91 -6.44
CA VAL A 42 -13.51 36.13 -6.41
C VAL A 42 -14.08 37.20 -7.34
N ASP A 43 -14.47 36.82 -8.55
CA ASP A 43 -15.13 37.74 -9.49
C ASP A 43 -16.44 38.30 -8.91
N THR A 44 -17.25 37.42 -8.32
CA THR A 44 -18.50 37.82 -7.68
C THR A 44 -18.25 38.77 -6.51
N PHE A 45 -17.24 38.50 -5.68
CA PHE A 45 -16.84 39.37 -4.58
C PHE A 45 -16.45 40.77 -5.09
N LEU A 46 -15.58 40.85 -6.10
CA LEU A 46 -15.14 42.12 -6.68
C LEU A 46 -16.29 42.92 -7.29
N GLN A 47 -17.23 42.25 -7.96
CA GLN A 47 -18.45 42.89 -8.47
C GLN A 47 -19.30 43.49 -7.35
N LYS A 48 -19.51 42.76 -6.25
CA LYS A 48 -20.27 43.26 -5.10
C LYS A 48 -19.56 44.41 -4.40
N LEU A 49 -18.23 44.37 -4.31
CA LEU A 49 -17.42 45.44 -3.76
C LEU A 49 -17.59 46.73 -4.58
N VAL A 50 -17.49 46.64 -5.91
CA VAL A 50 -17.68 47.80 -6.81
C VAL A 50 -19.10 48.35 -6.70
N ALA A 51 -20.11 47.48 -6.65
CA ALA A 51 -21.50 47.92 -6.50
C ALA A 51 -21.72 48.65 -5.17
N ALA A 52 -21.11 48.18 -4.08
CA ALA A 52 -21.18 48.81 -2.78
C ALA A 52 -20.44 50.16 -2.75
N GLY A 53 -19.30 50.26 -3.41
CA GLY A 53 -18.50 51.47 -3.56
C GLY A 53 -18.83 52.29 -4.80
N SER A 54 -20.09 52.34 -5.25
CA SER A 54 -20.44 52.97 -6.52
C SER A 54 -20.02 54.45 -6.61
N TYR A 55 -19.78 54.94 -7.83
CA TYR A 55 -19.37 56.32 -8.06
C TYR A 55 -20.32 57.35 -7.44
N GLN A 56 -21.63 57.08 -7.46
CA GLN A 56 -22.63 57.92 -6.82
C GLN A 56 -22.39 58.03 -5.30
N ARG A 57 -22.14 56.91 -4.62
CA ARG A 57 -21.85 56.93 -3.18
C ARG A 57 -20.53 57.61 -2.88
N PHE A 58 -19.55 57.46 -3.77
CA PHE A 58 -18.27 58.16 -3.65
C PHE A 58 -18.45 59.68 -3.76
N THR A 59 -19.16 60.18 -4.78
CA THR A 59 -19.40 61.63 -4.95
C THR A 59 -20.31 62.20 -3.86
N ASP A 60 -21.25 61.40 -3.34
CA ASP A 60 -22.08 61.78 -2.20
C ASP A 60 -21.26 62.03 -0.91
N CYS A 61 -20.16 61.31 -0.72
CA CYS A 61 -19.23 61.54 0.38
C CYS A 61 -18.28 62.72 0.15
N TYR A 62 -17.96 63.02 -1.12
CA TYR A 62 -17.00 64.07 -1.52
C TYR A 62 -17.65 65.23 -2.30
N LYS A 63 -18.88 65.64 -1.93
CA LYS A 63 -19.70 66.61 -2.68
C LYS A 63 -18.98 67.92 -2.99
N ARG A 64 -18.25 68.49 -2.02
CA ARG A 64 -17.55 69.77 -2.17
C ARG A 64 -16.48 69.71 -3.25
N PHE A 65 -15.73 68.62 -3.31
CA PHE A 65 -14.68 68.41 -4.30
C PHE A 65 -15.27 68.09 -5.69
N TYR A 66 -16.29 67.24 -5.73
CA TYR A 66 -17.02 66.91 -6.96
C TYR A 66 -17.61 68.15 -7.65
N GLN A 67 -18.19 69.09 -6.87
CA GLN A 67 -18.74 70.34 -7.40
C GLN A 67 -17.67 71.26 -8.02
N LEU A 68 -16.44 71.21 -7.51
CA LEU A 68 -15.33 72.04 -8.00
C LEU A 68 -14.64 71.40 -9.21
N GLN A 69 -14.41 70.08 -9.18
CA GLN A 69 -13.67 69.34 -10.19
C GLN A 69 -14.29 67.94 -10.44
N PRO A 70 -15.38 67.86 -11.21
CA PRO A 70 -16.07 66.59 -11.46
C PRO A 70 -15.23 65.62 -12.28
N GLU A 71 -14.50 66.10 -13.30
CA GLU A 71 -13.64 65.27 -14.14
C GLU A 71 -12.49 64.64 -13.34
N MET A 72 -11.86 65.42 -12.45
CA MET A 72 -10.79 64.92 -11.60
C MET A 72 -11.31 63.90 -10.59
N THR A 73 -12.50 64.15 -10.02
CA THR A 73 -13.17 63.22 -9.09
C THR A 73 -13.44 61.88 -9.76
N GLN A 74 -13.93 61.89 -11.01
CA GLN A 74 -14.14 60.67 -11.79
C GLN A 74 -12.83 59.92 -12.06
N ARG A 75 -11.78 60.62 -12.50
CA ARG A 75 -10.46 60.00 -12.74
C ARG A 75 -9.87 59.36 -11.48
N ILE A 76 -10.01 60.02 -10.32
CA ILE A 76 -9.55 59.47 -9.04
C ILE A 76 -10.33 58.20 -8.70
N TYR A 77 -11.65 58.23 -8.83
CA TYR A 77 -12.50 57.07 -8.56
C TYR A 77 -12.16 55.89 -9.47
N ASP A 78 -12.05 56.13 -10.78
CA ASP A 78 -11.74 55.08 -11.76
C ASP A 78 -10.36 54.48 -11.47
N LYS A 79 -9.35 55.31 -11.18
CA LYS A 79 -8.02 54.84 -10.79
C LYS A 79 -8.04 54.05 -9.48
N PHE A 80 -8.75 54.52 -8.47
CA PHE A 80 -8.89 53.82 -7.20
C PHE A 80 -9.53 52.44 -7.37
N MET A 81 -10.66 52.37 -8.07
CA MET A 81 -11.39 51.12 -8.25
C MET A 81 -10.62 50.11 -9.10
N THR A 82 -10.02 50.57 -10.21
CA THR A 82 -9.19 49.69 -11.05
C THR A 82 -7.97 49.18 -10.30
N GLN A 83 -7.24 50.05 -9.59
CA GLN A 83 -6.08 49.63 -8.81
C GLN A 83 -6.46 48.67 -7.69
N LEU A 84 -7.56 48.91 -6.99
CA LEU A 84 -8.06 48.00 -5.94
C LEU A 84 -8.41 46.63 -6.52
N GLN A 85 -9.16 46.58 -7.61
CA GLN A 85 -9.55 45.31 -8.25
C GLN A 85 -8.32 44.55 -8.75
N THR A 86 -7.39 45.22 -9.43
CA THR A 86 -6.17 44.61 -9.94
C THR A 86 -5.30 44.09 -8.79
N SER A 87 -5.07 44.91 -7.76
CA SER A 87 -4.26 44.50 -6.60
C SER A 87 -4.84 43.29 -5.88
N VAL A 88 -6.17 43.21 -5.71
CA VAL A 88 -6.81 42.03 -5.10
C VAL A 88 -6.68 40.80 -6.00
N ARG A 89 -6.81 40.95 -7.33
CA ARG A 89 -6.64 39.82 -8.27
C ARG A 89 -5.21 39.31 -8.30
N GLU A 90 -4.23 40.21 -8.27
CA GLU A 90 -2.81 39.89 -8.20
C GLU A 90 -2.50 39.15 -6.91
N GLU A 91 -2.91 39.69 -5.76
CA GLU A 91 -2.70 39.05 -4.45
C GLU A 91 -3.29 37.64 -4.40
N ILE A 92 -4.51 37.45 -4.92
CA ILE A 92 -5.14 36.12 -4.97
C ILE A 92 -4.38 35.19 -5.92
N SER A 93 -3.87 35.71 -7.05
CA SER A 93 -3.08 34.93 -7.99
C SER A 93 -1.74 34.50 -7.37
N ASP A 94 -1.13 35.37 -6.58
CA ASP A 94 0.09 35.08 -5.83
C ASP A 94 -0.16 34.01 -4.76
N ILE A 95 -1.24 34.12 -3.99
CA ILE A 95 -1.67 33.09 -3.02
C ILE A 95 -1.95 31.75 -3.73
N LYS A 96 -2.58 31.78 -4.91
CA LYS A 96 -2.83 30.58 -5.71
C LYS A 96 -1.52 29.90 -6.13
N ALA A 97 -0.54 30.69 -6.56
CA ALA A 97 0.76 30.19 -6.98
C ALA A 97 1.59 29.67 -5.79
N GLU A 98 1.69 30.45 -4.71
CA GLU A 98 2.43 30.07 -3.49
C GLU A 98 1.87 28.79 -2.87
N GLY A 99 0.54 28.72 -2.74
CA GLY A 99 -0.14 27.55 -2.19
C GLY A 99 -0.27 26.37 -3.15
N ASN A 100 0.22 26.50 -4.40
CA ASN A 100 0.02 25.53 -5.47
C ASN A 100 -1.44 25.04 -5.57
N LEU A 101 -2.38 25.98 -5.44
CA LEU A 101 -3.80 25.66 -5.23
C LEU A 101 -4.42 24.97 -6.43
N GLU A 102 -3.96 25.25 -7.65
CA GLU A 102 -4.42 24.56 -8.85
C GLU A 102 -4.16 23.05 -8.76
N ALA A 103 -2.94 22.64 -8.42
CA ALA A 103 -2.62 21.22 -8.30
C ALA A 103 -3.39 20.55 -7.16
N VAL A 104 -3.50 21.21 -6.00
CA VAL A 104 -4.19 20.66 -4.82
C VAL A 104 -5.69 20.53 -5.06
N LEU A 105 -6.33 21.54 -5.66
CA LEU A 105 -7.77 21.51 -5.95
C LEU A 105 -8.10 20.52 -7.07
N ASN A 106 -7.24 20.40 -8.08
CA ASN A 106 -7.40 19.38 -9.12
C ASN A 106 -7.22 17.97 -8.55
N ALA A 107 -6.23 17.74 -7.67
CA ALA A 107 -6.06 16.46 -6.99
C ALA A 107 -7.26 16.13 -6.08
N LEU A 108 -7.81 17.14 -5.40
CA LEU A 108 -9.02 16.98 -4.60
C LEU A 108 -10.25 16.65 -5.47
N ASP A 109 -10.38 17.28 -6.64
CA ASP A 109 -11.41 16.93 -7.62
C ASP A 109 -11.29 15.43 -7.99
N THR A 110 -10.08 14.95 -8.32
CA THR A 110 -9.82 13.52 -8.60
C THR A 110 -10.19 12.60 -7.42
N ILE A 111 -9.76 12.91 -6.20
CA ILE A 111 -10.06 12.09 -5.00
C ILE A 111 -11.57 12.01 -4.75
N VAL A 112 -12.29 13.11 -4.95
CA VAL A 112 -13.75 13.14 -4.78
C VAL A 112 -14.42 12.30 -5.85
N GLU A 113 -13.97 12.38 -7.11
CA GLU A 113 -14.46 11.55 -8.22
C GLU A 113 -14.24 10.05 -7.95
N GLU A 114 -13.04 9.65 -7.52
CA GLU A 114 -12.70 8.27 -7.14
C GLU A 114 -13.55 7.74 -5.96
N GLY A 115 -13.96 8.65 -5.07
CA GLY A 115 -14.75 8.33 -3.89
C GLY A 115 -16.27 8.34 -4.09
N LYS A 116 -16.79 8.72 -5.28
CA LYS A 116 -18.22 8.99 -5.51
C LYS A 116 -19.16 7.84 -5.15
N ASP A 117 -18.72 6.60 -5.34
CA ASP A 117 -19.55 5.42 -5.10
C ASP A 117 -19.68 5.08 -3.60
N ARG A 118 -18.77 5.60 -2.76
CA ARG A 118 -18.76 5.34 -1.31
C ARG A 118 -19.69 6.32 -0.60
N LYS A 119 -20.95 5.90 -0.40
CA LYS A 119 -21.98 6.72 0.27
C LYS A 119 -21.90 6.69 1.80
N GLU A 120 -21.17 5.73 2.36
CA GLU A 120 -21.01 5.63 3.81
C GLU A 120 -20.07 6.71 4.35
N PRO A 121 -20.27 7.16 5.60
CA PRO A 121 -19.34 8.09 6.24
C PRO A 121 -17.93 7.50 6.25
N ALA A 122 -17.02 8.14 5.51
CA ALA A 122 -15.62 7.76 5.53
C ALA A 122 -15.02 7.94 6.93
N TRP A 123 -14.05 7.08 7.28
CA TRP A 123 -13.32 7.17 8.53
C TRP A 123 -12.71 8.57 8.73
N ARG A 124 -12.66 9.02 9.99
CA ARG A 124 -12.04 10.28 10.43
C ARG A 124 -11.09 9.98 11.59
N PRO A 125 -9.96 10.69 11.72
CA PRO A 125 -9.07 10.55 12.86
C PRO A 125 -9.85 10.65 14.16
N SER A 126 -9.66 9.66 15.03
CA SER A 126 -10.39 9.58 16.30
C SER A 126 -9.86 10.55 17.35
N GLY A 127 -8.66 11.11 17.09
CA GLY A 127 -7.91 11.92 18.06
C GLY A 127 -7.07 11.07 19.01
N ILE A 128 -7.07 9.74 18.85
CA ILE A 128 -6.29 8.79 19.63
C ILE A 128 -5.23 8.17 18.71
N PRO A 129 -3.96 8.63 18.77
CA PRO A 129 -2.91 8.20 17.85
C PRO A 129 -2.73 6.69 17.77
N GLU A 130 -2.81 5.98 18.89
CA GLU A 130 -2.62 4.53 18.94
C GLU A 130 -3.71 3.78 18.18
N LYS A 131 -4.94 4.31 18.20
CA LYS A 131 -6.07 3.72 17.47
C LYS A 131 -5.94 3.99 15.98
N ASP A 132 -5.58 5.21 15.62
CA ASP A 132 -5.48 5.65 14.23
C ASP A 132 -4.30 4.96 13.52
N LEU A 133 -3.18 4.78 14.23
CA LEU A 133 -1.98 4.12 13.70
C LEU A 133 -2.17 2.61 13.47
N ARG A 134 -3.00 1.95 14.27
CA ARG A 134 -3.27 0.50 14.14
C ARG A 134 -3.76 0.13 12.74
N SER A 135 -4.67 0.90 12.16
CA SER A 135 -5.20 0.60 10.82
C SER A 135 -4.11 0.56 9.75
N THR A 136 -3.09 1.42 9.88
CA THR A 136 -1.96 1.48 8.95
C THR A 136 -0.93 0.38 9.20
N LEU A 137 -0.70 0.00 10.46
CA LEU A 137 0.33 -0.99 10.83
C LEU A 137 -0.12 -2.44 10.67
N VAL A 138 -1.42 -2.72 10.82
CA VAL A 138 -1.95 -4.10 10.80
C VAL A 138 -1.53 -4.90 9.55
N PRO A 139 -1.58 -4.38 8.32
CA PRO A 139 -1.16 -5.13 7.13
C PRO A 139 0.29 -5.62 7.22
N TYR A 140 1.21 -4.79 7.72
CA TYR A 140 2.62 -5.14 7.86
C TYR A 140 2.84 -6.21 8.94
N PHE A 141 2.15 -6.10 10.07
CA PHE A 141 2.23 -7.11 11.12
C PHE A 141 1.63 -8.45 10.70
N LEU A 142 0.56 -8.43 9.90
CA LEU A 142 0.01 -9.65 9.31
C LEU A 142 1.03 -10.30 8.36
N GLN A 143 1.66 -9.53 7.48
CA GLN A 143 2.70 -10.04 6.59
C GLN A 143 3.89 -10.66 7.36
N GLN A 144 4.34 -10.00 8.43
CA GLN A 144 5.41 -10.50 9.28
C GLN A 144 5.01 -11.80 9.98
N ARG A 145 3.82 -11.85 10.57
CA ARG A 145 3.28 -13.05 11.21
C ARG A 145 3.24 -14.22 10.22
N ASP A 146 2.71 -13.99 9.03
CA ASP A 146 2.55 -15.04 8.02
C ASP A 146 3.90 -15.54 7.48
N ALA A 147 4.92 -14.67 7.42
CA ALA A 147 6.28 -15.07 7.10
C ALA A 147 6.90 -15.94 8.21
N LEU A 148 6.78 -15.52 9.47
CA LEU A 148 7.30 -16.28 10.61
C LEU A 148 6.61 -17.64 10.75
N GLN A 149 5.29 -17.71 10.56
CA GLN A 149 4.55 -18.96 10.57
C GLN A 149 5.06 -19.93 9.52
N ARG A 150 5.34 -19.47 8.29
CA ARG A 150 5.93 -20.32 7.25
C ARG A 150 7.31 -20.84 7.64
N CYS A 151 8.16 -20.00 8.23
CA CYS A 151 9.48 -20.43 8.71
C CYS A 151 9.36 -21.49 9.81
N VAL A 152 8.47 -21.29 10.78
CA VAL A 152 8.23 -22.24 11.87
C VAL A 152 7.72 -23.57 11.32
N GLN A 153 6.71 -23.55 10.44
CA GLN A 153 6.18 -24.77 9.83
C GLN A 153 7.24 -25.55 9.04
N LYS A 154 8.11 -24.85 8.31
CA LYS A 154 9.24 -25.47 7.61
C LYS A 154 10.18 -26.17 8.60
N GLN A 155 10.59 -25.47 9.65
CA GLN A 155 11.50 -26.02 10.65
C GLN A 155 10.89 -27.20 11.41
N GLU A 156 9.59 -27.14 11.73
CA GLU A 156 8.89 -28.25 12.36
C GLU A 156 8.83 -29.49 11.47
N ALA A 157 8.60 -29.31 10.17
CA ALA A 157 8.60 -30.41 9.20
C ALA A 157 9.98 -31.07 9.10
N GLU A 158 11.05 -30.27 8.97
CA GLU A 158 12.43 -30.76 8.95
C GLU A 158 12.80 -31.48 10.26
N ASN A 159 12.43 -30.92 11.41
CA ASN A 159 12.69 -31.54 12.70
C ASN A 159 11.97 -32.88 12.86
N ARG A 160 10.74 -33.02 12.35
CA ARG A 160 10.02 -34.30 12.34
C ARG A 160 10.76 -35.35 11.51
N GLN A 161 11.18 -34.98 10.30
CA GLN A 161 11.95 -35.89 9.44
C GLN A 161 13.27 -36.32 10.10
N LEU A 162 13.98 -35.39 10.74
CA LEU A 162 15.21 -35.70 11.48
C LEU A 162 14.94 -36.60 12.69
N ALA A 163 13.87 -36.36 13.44
CA ALA A 163 13.49 -37.19 14.57
C ALA A 163 13.19 -38.63 14.12
N ASP A 164 12.45 -38.81 13.02
CA ASP A 164 12.15 -40.13 12.45
C ASP A 164 13.44 -40.84 12.00
N ALA A 165 14.36 -40.12 11.35
CA ALA A 165 15.66 -40.66 10.96
C ALA A 165 16.51 -41.08 12.18
N VAL A 166 16.51 -40.29 13.25
CA VAL A 166 17.19 -40.63 14.51
C VAL A 166 16.58 -41.88 15.14
N LEU A 167 15.25 -42.00 15.18
CA LEU A 167 14.59 -43.20 15.70
C LEU A 167 14.91 -44.44 14.88
N ALA A 168 14.91 -44.33 13.55
CA ALA A 168 15.32 -45.41 12.65
C ALA A 168 16.79 -45.83 12.91
N GLY A 169 17.69 -44.85 13.03
CA GLY A 169 19.09 -45.09 13.35
C GLY A 169 19.28 -45.76 14.71
N ARG A 170 18.53 -45.36 15.74
CA ARG A 170 18.56 -46.00 17.07
C ARG A 170 18.16 -47.47 17.01
N ARG A 171 17.09 -47.80 16.28
CA ARG A 171 16.66 -49.20 16.08
C ARG A 171 17.73 -50.04 15.39
N GLN A 172 18.37 -49.49 14.35
CA GLN A 172 19.44 -50.18 13.66
C GLN A 172 20.65 -50.46 14.58
N VAL A 173 21.01 -49.51 15.45
CA VAL A 173 22.07 -49.72 16.45
C VAL A 173 21.68 -50.80 17.45
N GLU A 174 20.44 -50.82 17.94
CA GLU A 174 19.95 -51.87 18.84
C GLU A 174 20.01 -53.26 18.18
N GLU A 175 19.59 -53.39 16.93
CA GLU A 175 19.68 -54.64 16.16
C GLU A 175 21.13 -55.11 16.00
N LEU A 176 22.04 -54.21 15.63
CA LEU A 176 23.46 -54.52 15.51
C LEU A 176 24.08 -54.94 16.85
N GLN A 177 23.68 -54.32 17.96
CA GLN A 177 24.12 -54.72 19.30
C GLN A 177 23.66 -56.15 19.64
N LEU A 178 22.40 -56.49 19.36
CA LEU A 178 21.88 -57.83 19.58
C LEU A 178 22.61 -58.87 18.74
N GLN A 179 22.88 -58.58 17.46
CA GLN A 179 23.66 -59.46 16.59
C GLN A 179 25.09 -59.66 17.11
N GLY A 180 25.75 -58.57 17.53
CA GLY A 180 27.09 -58.63 18.12
C GLY A 180 27.12 -59.47 19.41
N GLN A 181 26.11 -59.31 20.28
CA GLN A 181 25.97 -60.14 21.49
C GLN A 181 25.75 -61.61 21.16
N ALA A 182 24.87 -61.92 20.20
CA ALA A 182 24.60 -63.29 19.78
C ALA A 182 25.84 -63.97 19.19
N GLN A 183 26.59 -63.26 18.34
CA GLN A 183 27.87 -63.75 17.80
C GLN A 183 28.87 -64.01 18.92
N TRP A 184 29.03 -63.08 19.86
CA TRP A 184 29.93 -63.25 20.99
C TRP A 184 29.57 -64.47 21.85
N GLN A 185 28.29 -64.67 22.15
CA GLN A 185 27.80 -65.85 22.88
C GLN A 185 28.08 -67.15 22.11
N ALA A 186 27.86 -67.17 20.79
CA ALA A 186 28.17 -68.32 19.95
C ALA A 186 29.67 -68.66 19.98
N TRP A 187 30.54 -67.66 19.89
CA TRP A 187 31.99 -67.83 20.04
C TRP A 187 32.38 -68.38 21.41
N GLN A 188 31.76 -67.89 22.48
CA GLN A 188 32.00 -68.42 23.83
C GLN A 188 31.58 -69.88 23.98
N ALA A 189 30.43 -70.26 23.43
CA ALA A 189 29.95 -71.64 23.47
C ALA A 189 30.92 -72.58 22.72
N LEU A 190 31.38 -72.18 21.54
CA LEU A 190 32.39 -72.92 20.78
C LEU A 190 33.69 -73.09 21.57
N HIS A 191 34.15 -72.02 22.23
CA HIS A 191 35.35 -72.05 23.06
C HIS A 191 35.22 -72.97 24.29
N ARG A 192 34.04 -73.02 24.93
CA ARG A 192 33.76 -73.97 26.02
C ARG A 192 33.78 -75.41 25.51
N GLY A 193 33.11 -75.70 24.40
CA GLY A 193 33.13 -77.03 23.79
C GLY A 193 34.54 -77.49 23.39
N GLN A 194 35.39 -76.59 22.90
CA GLN A 194 36.81 -76.89 22.65
C GLN A 194 37.57 -77.24 23.94
N LYS A 195 37.34 -76.51 25.05
CA LYS A 195 37.96 -76.82 26.34
C LYS A 195 37.54 -78.18 26.88
N GLU A 196 36.26 -78.52 26.75
CA GLU A 196 35.71 -79.82 27.15
C GLU A 196 36.31 -80.95 26.30
N LEU A 197 36.42 -80.77 24.98
CA LEU A 197 37.07 -81.74 24.09
C LEU A 197 38.53 -81.99 24.47
N VAL A 198 39.29 -80.94 24.77
CA VAL A 198 40.68 -81.04 25.22
C VAL A 198 40.79 -81.76 26.57
N ALA A 199 39.84 -81.57 27.48
CA ALA A 199 39.80 -82.29 28.75
C ALA A 199 39.58 -83.79 28.55
N VAL A 200 38.62 -84.19 27.71
CA VAL A 200 38.34 -85.60 27.37
C VAL A 200 39.56 -86.27 26.72
N LEU A 201 40.23 -85.58 25.81
CA LEU A 201 41.44 -86.10 25.16
C LEU A 201 42.61 -86.26 26.14
N ARG A 202 42.70 -85.41 27.18
CA ARG A 202 43.75 -85.49 28.21
C ARG A 202 43.46 -86.55 29.29
N GLU A 203 42.20 -86.94 29.50
CA GLU A 203 41.79 -88.04 30.37
C GLU A 203 41.91 -89.43 29.70
N SER A 204 42.18 -89.46 28.40
CA SER A 204 42.31 -90.69 27.59
C SER A 204 43.76 -91.15 27.36
N GLU A 205 44.74 -90.47 27.98
CA GLU A 205 46.16 -90.87 28.09
C GLU A 205 46.44 -91.41 29.49
#